data_AF-A0A2T7CA25-F1
#
_entry.id   AF-A0A2T7CA25-F1
#
_cell.length_a   1.000
_cell.length_b   1.000
_cell.length_c   1.000
_cell.angle_alpha   90.00
_cell.angle_beta   90.00
_cell.angle_gamma   90.00
#
_symmetry.space_group_name_H-M   'P 1'
#
loop_
_entity.id
_entity.type
_entity.pdbx_description
1 polymer ?
#
loop_
_entity_poly.entity_id
_entity_poly.type
_entity_poly.pdbx_seq_one_letter_code
_entity_poly.pdbx_strand_id
1 'polypeptide(L)'
;MLDINLFRADKGGNPEIIRESQRSGFAPVELVDEVIALDKAWRERQFELDKIRQELNATSKKIGKLKASKQEEEAKKLMESTDEIKKRLAAKEAEVQEAKSTLDAKLTTIGNIVHASVPPAGLRAAP
;
A
#
# COMPACT_ATOMS: atom_id res chain seq x y z
N MET A 1 -6.15 -7.67 -13.52
CA MET A 1 -6.21 -6.95 -12.23
C MET A 1 -6.35 -5.49 -12.56
N LEU A 2 -7.36 -4.82 -12.00
CA LEU A 2 -7.54 -3.38 -12.20
C LEU A 2 -6.38 -2.62 -11.56
N ASP A 3 -5.91 -1.56 -12.22
CA ASP A 3 -4.87 -0.71 -11.66
C ASP A 3 -5.45 0.06 -10.46
N ILE A 4 -4.80 -0.05 -9.30
CA ILE A 4 -5.17 0.70 -8.09
C ILE A 4 -5.16 2.22 -8.33
N ASN A 5 -4.38 2.71 -9.31
CA ASN A 5 -4.39 4.12 -9.68
C ASN A 5 -5.76 4.60 -10.17
N LEU A 6 -6.60 3.73 -10.73
CA LEU A 6 -7.96 4.09 -11.15
C LEU A 6 -8.86 4.44 -9.96
N PHE A 7 -8.57 3.92 -8.77
CA PHE A 7 -9.29 4.21 -7.53
C PHE A 7 -8.81 5.52 -6.87
N ARG A 8 -7.66 6.05 -7.28
CA ARG A 8 -7.02 7.22 -6.70
C ARG A 8 -7.42 8.50 -7.44
N ALA A 9 -8.46 9.17 -6.94
CA ALA A 9 -8.87 10.47 -7.46
C ALA A 9 -7.72 11.51 -7.41
N ASP A 10 -6.86 11.45 -6.38
CA ASP A 10 -5.70 12.31 -6.23
C ASP A 10 -4.61 12.11 -7.30
N LYS A 11 -4.62 10.98 -8.00
CA LYS A 11 -3.65 10.64 -9.05
C LYS A 11 -4.25 10.61 -10.46
N GLY A 12 -5.44 11.20 -10.65
CA GLY A 12 -6.13 11.25 -11.93
C GLY A 12 -6.96 9.99 -12.24
N GLY A 13 -7.16 9.10 -11.27
CA GLY A 13 -8.13 8.02 -11.35
C GLY A 13 -9.57 8.54 -11.17
N ASN A 14 -10.55 7.73 -11.56
CA ASN A 14 -11.96 8.05 -11.38
C ASN A 14 -12.70 6.88 -10.71
N PRO A 15 -12.77 6.86 -9.36
CA PRO A 15 -13.45 5.79 -8.64
C PRO A 15 -14.95 5.74 -8.94
N GLU A 16 -15.60 6.84 -9.35
CA GLU A 16 -17.03 6.84 -9.71
C GLU A 16 -17.33 5.92 -10.88
N ILE A 17 -16.46 5.88 -11.91
CA ILE A 17 -16.63 4.98 -13.06
C ILE A 17 -16.60 3.51 -12.60
N ILE A 18 -15.76 3.19 -11.61
CA ILE A 18 -15.67 1.85 -11.05
C ILE A 18 -16.93 1.53 -10.25
N ARG A 19 -17.44 2.48 -9.45
CA ARG A 19 -18.69 2.35 -8.71
C ARG A 19 -19.89 2.10 -9.64
N GLU A 20 -19.97 2.84 -10.75
CA GLU A 20 -21.01 2.65 -11.77
C GLU A 20 -20.91 1.29 -12.46
N SER A 21 -19.68 0.86 -12.81
CA SER A 21 -19.45 -0.46 -13.38
C SER A 21 -19.87 -1.59 -12.43
N GLN A 22 -19.59 -1.45 -11.12
CA GLN A 22 -20.03 -2.39 -10.10
C GLN A 22 -21.56 -2.43 -9.97
N ARG A 23 -22.25 -1.28 -9.98
CA ARG A 23 -23.74 -1.24 -9.97
C ARG A 23 -24.32 -1.96 -11.18
N SER A 24 -23.77 -1.70 -12.37
CA SER A 24 -24.22 -2.32 -13.63
C SER A 24 -23.97 -3.84 -13.64
N GLY A 25 -22.88 -4.28 -12.99
CA GLY A 25 -22.53 -5.69 -12.81
C GLY A 25 -23.19 -6.38 -11.61
N PHE A 26 -24.14 -5.73 -10.93
CA PHE A 26 -24.79 -6.25 -9.71
C PHE A 26 -23.83 -6.61 -8.58
N ALA A 27 -22.71 -5.88 -8.49
CA ALA A 27 -21.69 -6.07 -7.48
C ALA A 27 -21.71 -4.93 -6.44
N PRO A 28 -21.30 -5.21 -5.18
CA PRO A 28 -21.37 -4.23 -4.11
C PRO A 28 -20.38 -3.09 -4.31
N VAL A 29 -20.91 -1.86 -4.39
CA VAL A 29 -20.14 -0.61 -4.54
C VAL A 29 -19.22 -0.36 -3.34
N GLU A 30 -19.58 -0.89 -2.17
CA GLU A 30 -18.80 -0.81 -0.94
C GLU A 30 -17.39 -1.40 -1.09
N LEU A 31 -17.20 -2.38 -2.00
CA LEU A 31 -15.86 -2.92 -2.30
C LEU A 31 -14.90 -1.84 -2.82
N VAL A 32 -15.42 -0.87 -3.58
CA VAL A 32 -14.61 0.25 -4.09
C VAL A 32 -14.14 1.12 -2.93
N ASP A 33 -15.02 1.37 -1.95
CA ASP A 33 -14.70 2.17 -0.76
C ASP A 33 -13.73 1.44 0.16
N GLU A 34 -13.89 0.14 0.34
CA GLU A 34 -12.94 -0.71 1.06
C GLU A 34 -11.55 -0.67 0.42
N VAL A 35 -11.47 -0.78 -0.91
CA VAL A 35 -10.19 -0.72 -1.64
C VAL A 35 -9.52 0.65 -1.48
N ILE A 36 -10.29 1.73 -1.57
CA ILE A 36 -9.76 3.10 -1.35
C ILE A 36 -9.23 3.25 0.09
N ALA A 37 -9.97 2.75 1.08
CA ALA A 37 -9.55 2.79 2.48
C ALA A 37 -8.28 1.96 2.73
N LEU A 38 -8.21 0.75 2.17
CA LEU A 38 -7.04 -0.13 2.24
C LEU A 38 -5.82 0.48 1.55
N ASP A 39 -5.99 1.10 0.38
CA ASP A 39 -4.90 1.82 -0.30
C ASP A 39 -4.37 2.98 0.54
N LYS A 40 -5.27 3.77 1.13
CA LYS A 40 -4.87 4.86 2.02
C LYS A 40 -4.08 4.34 3.21
N ALA A 41 -4.56 3.29 3.86
CA ALA A 41 -3.89 2.68 5.00
C ALA A 41 -2.55 2.03 4.61
N TRP A 42 -2.43 1.46 3.42
CA TRP A 42 -1.16 0.96 2.89
C TRP A 42 -0.16 2.09 2.65
N ARG A 43 -0.60 3.21 2.02
CA ARG A 43 0.24 4.40 1.80
C ARG A 43 0.72 5.03 3.10
N GLU A 44 -0.14 5.10 4.12
CA GLU A 44 0.23 5.61 5.45
C GLU A 44 1.31 4.72 6.10
N ARG A 45 1.14 3.39 6.07
CA ARG A 45 2.15 2.46 6.57
C ARG A 45 3.46 2.53 5.80
N GLN A 46 3.40 2.69 4.48
CA GLN A 46 4.57 2.87 3.62
C GLN A 46 5.33 4.16 4.01
N PHE A 47 4.60 5.25 4.28
CA PHE A 47 5.20 6.50 4.73
C PHE A 47 5.87 6.36 6.11
N GLU A 48 5.27 5.63 7.05
CA GLU A 48 5.90 5.30 8.33
C GLU A 48 7.15 4.45 8.16
N LEU A 49 7.12 3.46 7.28
CA LEU A 49 8.28 2.64 6.94
C LEU A 49 9.43 3.51 6.41
N ASP A 50 9.14 4.43 5.48
CA ASP A 50 10.15 5.34 4.94
C ASP A 50 10.70 6.31 5.99
N LYS A 51 9.89 6.77 6.95
CA LYS A 51 10.38 7.52 8.11
C LYS A 51 11.38 6.73 8.94
N ILE A 52 11.09 5.46 9.24
CA ILE A 52 11.99 4.59 10.01
C ILE A 52 13.31 4.37 9.23
N ARG A 53 13.25 4.20 7.91
CA ARG A 53 14.45 4.13 7.06
C ARG A 53 15.28 5.40 7.11
N GLN A 54 14.62 6.56 7.07
CA GLN A 54 15.30 7.85 7.21
C GLN A 54 15.97 8.00 8.58
N GLU A 55 15.29 7.59 9.64
CA GLU A 55 15.84 7.58 11.00
C GLU A 55 17.08 6.67 11.09
N LEU A 56 17.01 5.45 10.55
CA LEU A 56 18.12 4.51 10.50
C LEU A 56 19.34 5.10 9.78
N ASN A 57 19.12 5.73 8.63
CA ASN A 57 20.17 6.37 7.84
C ASN A 57 20.78 7.57 8.56
N ALA A 58 19.96 8.39 9.22
CA ALA A 58 20.42 9.52 10.02
C ALA A 58 21.27 9.05 11.21
N THR A 59 20.83 8.01 11.91
CA THR A 59 21.57 7.40 13.03
C THR A 59 22.89 6.79 12.55
N SER A 60 22.90 6.09 11.42
CA SER A 60 24.12 5.53 10.82
C SER A 60 25.16 6.62 10.49
N LYS A 61 24.71 7.76 9.94
CA LYS A 61 25.58 8.92 9.69
C LYS A 61 26.13 9.52 10.99
N LYS A 62 25.32 9.60 12.05
CA LYS A 62 25.77 10.08 13.37
C LYS A 62 26.84 9.14 13.96
N ILE A 63 26.63 7.82 13.89
CA ILE A 63 27.61 6.83 14.34
C ILE A 63 28.95 7.01 13.61
N GLY A 64 28.92 7.18 12.29
CA GLY A 64 30.13 7.42 11.50
C GLY A 64 30.91 8.66 11.95
N LYS A 65 30.20 9.76 12.24
CA LYS A 65 30.81 11.00 12.78
C LYS A 65 31.42 10.79 14.16
N LEU A 66 30.71 10.14 15.08
CA LEU A 66 31.21 9.87 16.44
C LEU A 66 32.45 8.98 16.43
N LYS A 67 32.48 7.94 15.58
CA LYS A 67 33.66 7.10 15.39
C LYS A 67 34.86 7.91 14.86
N ALA A 68 34.64 8.80 13.90
CA ALA A 68 35.70 9.69 13.40
C ALA A 68 36.20 10.67 14.49
N SER A 69 35.34 11.08 15.40
CA SER A 69 35.67 11.93 16.56
C SER A 69 36.22 11.17 17.77
N LYS A 70 36.52 9.86 17.65
CA LYS A 70 37.01 8.97 18.73
C LYS A 70 36.06 8.87 19.95
N GLN A 71 34.77 9.14 19.76
CA GLN A 71 33.73 9.00 20.79
C GLN A 71 33.11 7.59 20.73
N GLU A 72 33.90 6.57 21.09
CA GLU A 72 33.51 5.16 20.93
C GLU A 72 32.31 4.76 21.81
N GLU A 73 32.23 5.25 23.04
CA GLU A 73 31.12 4.96 23.97
C GLU A 73 29.76 5.47 23.45
N GLU A 74 29.71 6.70 22.92
CA GLU A 74 28.48 7.26 22.32
C GLU A 74 28.11 6.57 21.01
N ALA A 75 29.11 6.21 20.19
CA ALA A 75 28.89 5.44 18.98
C ALA A 75 28.29 4.06 19.30
N LYS A 76 28.76 3.40 20.36
CA LYS A 76 28.27 2.09 20.78
C LYS A 76 26.83 2.14 21.27
N LYS A 77 26.46 3.15 22.09
CA LYS A 77 25.07 3.38 22.50
C LYS A 77 24.13 3.59 21.31
N LEU A 78 24.54 4.38 20.31
CA LEU A 78 23.73 4.57 19.11
C LEU A 78 23.64 3.31 18.23
N MET A 79 24.69 2.47 18.20
CA MET A 79 24.62 1.17 17.52
C MET A 79 23.58 0.26 18.17
N GLU A 80 23.48 0.23 19.51
CA GLU A 80 22.42 -0.51 20.21
C GLU A 80 21.03 0.01 19.87
N SER A 81 20.84 1.35 19.85
CA SER A 81 19.57 1.95 19.40
C SER A 81 19.25 1.65 17.93
N THR A 82 20.27 1.46 17.09
CA THR A 82 20.11 1.11 15.67
C THR A 82 19.48 -0.28 15.51
N ASP A 83 19.79 -1.22 16.39
CA ASP A 83 19.21 -2.56 16.35
C ASP A 83 17.71 -2.55 16.72
N GLU A 84 17.29 -1.66 17.63
CA GLU A 84 15.86 -1.42 17.88
C GLU A 84 15.16 -0.82 16.66
N ILE A 85 15.78 0.16 16.00
CA ILE A 85 15.25 0.76 14.77
C ILE A 85 15.11 -0.31 13.67
N LYS A 86 16.09 -1.20 13.50
CA LYS A 86 16.01 -2.32 12.54
C LYS A 86 14.89 -3.30 12.86
N LYS A 87 14.66 -3.61 14.15
CA LYS A 87 13.53 -4.46 14.56
C LYS A 87 12.19 -3.82 14.22
N ARG A 88 12.03 -2.53 14.52
CA ARG A 88 10.84 -1.75 14.15
C ARG A 88 10.67 -1.68 12.62
N LEU A 89 11.77 -1.53 11.89
CA LEU A 89 11.77 -1.54 10.43
C LEU A 89 11.22 -2.86 9.89
N ALA A 90 11.78 -3.99 10.32
CA ALA A 90 11.34 -5.32 9.88
C ALA A 90 9.88 -5.61 10.23
N ALA A 91 9.44 -5.23 11.44
CA ALA A 91 8.04 -5.35 11.84
C ALA A 91 7.13 -4.51 10.93
N LYS A 92 7.52 -3.26 10.62
CA LYS A 92 6.74 -2.38 9.76
C LYS A 92 6.73 -2.83 8.30
N GLU A 93 7.82 -3.41 7.80
CA GLU A 93 7.86 -4.02 6.46
C GLU A 93 6.85 -5.17 6.35
N ALA A 94 6.72 -6.00 7.38
CA ALA A 94 5.71 -7.04 7.43
C ALA A 94 4.28 -6.45 7.41
N GLU A 95 3.99 -5.43 8.22
CA GLU A 95 2.68 -4.75 8.21
C GLU A 95 2.34 -4.12 6.85
N VAL A 96 3.32 -3.50 6.18
CA VAL A 96 3.15 -2.92 4.85
C VAL A 96 2.84 -4.02 3.83
N GLN A 97 3.56 -5.15 3.91
CA GLN A 97 3.36 -6.27 3.02
C GLN A 97 1.98 -6.92 3.23
N GLU A 98 1.55 -7.11 4.48
CA GLU A 98 0.21 -7.63 4.80
C GLU A 98 -0.90 -6.70 4.33
N ALA A 99 -0.74 -5.38 4.54
CA ALA A 99 -1.69 -4.39 4.04
C ALA A 99 -1.78 -4.42 2.51
N LYS A 100 -0.64 -4.57 1.82
CA LYS A 100 -0.60 -4.70 0.36
C LYS A 100 -1.27 -5.99 -0.12
N SER A 101 -0.97 -7.12 0.51
CA SER A 101 -1.61 -8.40 0.15
C SER A 101 -3.12 -8.36 0.38
N THR A 102 -3.59 -7.71 1.44
CA THR A 102 -5.03 -7.50 1.69
C THR A 102 -5.66 -6.63 0.61
N LEU A 103 -4.99 -5.53 0.23
CA LEU A 103 -5.41 -4.66 -0.86
C LEU A 103 -5.46 -5.42 -2.20
N ASP A 104 -4.42 -6.17 -2.55
CA ASP A 104 -4.32 -6.94 -3.79
C ASP A 104 -5.41 -8.04 -3.85
N ALA A 105 -5.68 -8.71 -2.73
CA ALA A 105 -6.75 -9.69 -2.63
C ALA A 105 -8.12 -9.04 -2.91
N LYS A 106 -8.40 -7.88 -2.31
CA LYS A 106 -9.63 -7.12 -2.53
C LYS A 106 -9.73 -6.58 -3.96
N LEU A 107 -8.66 -6.05 -4.52
CA LEU A 107 -8.59 -5.65 -5.92
C LEU A 107 -8.88 -6.80 -6.88
N THR A 108 -8.48 -8.03 -6.52
CA THR A 108 -8.77 -9.22 -7.32
C THR A 108 -10.24 -9.62 -7.27
N THR A 109 -10.96 -9.30 -6.18
CA THR A 109 -12.41 -9.50 -6.08
C THR A 109 -13.21 -8.53 -6.94
N ILE A 110 -12.68 -7.32 -7.18
CA ILE A 110 -13.28 -6.38 -8.13
C ILE A 110 -12.99 -6.89 -9.55
N GLY A 111 -14.00 -7.48 -10.18
CA GLY A 111 -13.92 -7.94 -11.56
C GLY A 111 -13.45 -6.84 -12.52
N ASN A 112 -12.84 -7.22 -13.64
CA ASN A 112 -12.38 -6.27 -14.66
C ASN A 112 -13.56 -5.37 -15.09
N ILE A 113 -13.34 -4.04 -15.18
CA ILE A 113 -14.38 -3.09 -15.64
C ILE A 113 -14.92 -3.58 -16.97
N VAL A 114 -16.23 -3.78 -17.03
CA VAL A 114 -16.92 -4.22 -18.26
C VAL A 114 -16.80 -3.08 -19.26
N HIS A 115 -15.89 -3.19 -20.22
CA HIS A 115 -15.85 -2.28 -21.35
C HIS A 115 -17.17 -2.45 -22.11
N ALA A 116 -17.81 -1.35 -22.53
CA ALA A 116 -19.15 -1.32 -23.16
C ALA A 116 -19.29 -2.16 -24.47
N SER A 117 -18.25 -2.90 -24.85
CA SER A 117 -18.22 -3.78 -26.01
C SER A 117 -18.55 -5.25 -25.69
N VAL A 118 -18.83 -5.60 -24.42
CA VAL A 118 -19.31 -6.94 -24.07
C VAL A 118 -20.84 -6.91 -24.07
N PRO A 119 -21.52 -7.60 -24.99
CA PRO A 119 -22.98 -7.67 -24.99
C PRO A 119 -23.45 -8.27 -23.66
N PRO A 120 -24.56 -7.78 -23.07
CA PRO A 120 -25.11 -8.35 -21.85
C PRO A 120 -25.38 -9.84 -22.11
N ALA A 121 -24.67 -10.70 -21.36
CA ALA A 121 -24.85 -12.14 -21.41
C ALA A 121 -26.25 -12.48 -20.88
N GLY A 122 -27.23 -12.46 -21.78
CA GLY A 122 -28.63 -12.58 -21.40
C GLY A 122 -29.58 -12.78 -22.58
N LEU A 123 -29.15 -13.43 -23.67
CA LEU A 123 -30.08 -14.02 -24.62
C LEU A 123 -29.43 -15.21 -25.35
N ARG A 124 -29.19 -16.29 -24.61
CA ARG A 124 -29.04 -17.60 -25.23
C ARG A 124 -30.47 -18.12 -25.45
N ALA A 125 -31.08 -17.68 -26.54
CA ALA A 125 -32.28 -18.32 -27.06
C ALA A 125 -31.89 -19.78 -27.41
N ALA A 126 -32.48 -20.71 -26.69
CA ALA A 126 -32.68 -22.10 -27.11
C ALA A 126 -34.16 -22.22 -27.53
N PRO A 127 -34.58 -23.22 -28.33
CA PRO A 127 -33.83 -24.35 -28.90
C PRO A 127 -33.39 -24.16 -30.36
#